data_AF-A0A6A6BK91-F1
#
_entry.id   AF-A0A6A6BK91-F1
#
_cell.length_a   1.000
_cell.length_b   1.000
_cell.length_c   1.000
_cell.angle_alpha   90.00
_cell.angle_beta   90.00
_cell.angle_gamma   90.00
#
_symmetry.space_group_name_H-M   'P 1'
#
loop_
_entity.id
_entity.type
_entity.pdbx_description
1 polymer ?
#
loop_
_entity_poly.entity_id
_entity_poly.type
_entity_poly.pdbx_seq_one_letter_code
_entity_poly.pdbx_strand_id
1 'polypeptide(L)'
;MSFIAKRGLSTLIPPKVASPTAIGGAKDAARMQRVVSFYEKLPRGPAPAPQPKGLLERYQARYFGKNPSGMPLIHVIGGLLLIGYAQNYYFHLRHHKNHAH
;
A
#
# COMPACT_ATOMS: atom_id res chain seq x y z
N MET A 1 -39.96 12.01 39.60
CA MET A 1 -38.50 11.79 39.70
C MET A 1 -38.03 11.14 38.41
N SER A 2 -37.34 11.88 37.52
CA SER A 2 -36.92 11.38 36.21
C SER A 2 -35.64 10.56 36.33
N PHE A 3 -35.65 9.32 35.85
CA PHE A 3 -34.51 8.41 35.83
C PHE A 3 -33.65 8.75 34.59
N ILE A 4 -32.48 9.36 34.77
CA ILE A 4 -31.57 9.70 33.66
C ILE A 4 -30.61 8.52 33.43
N ALA A 5 -30.89 7.69 32.42
CA ALA A 5 -30.09 6.53 32.01
C ALA A 5 -28.79 6.89 31.25
N LYS A 6 -28.05 7.94 31.65
CA LYS A 6 -26.84 8.40 30.94
C LYS A 6 -25.54 7.64 31.27
N ARG A 7 -25.55 6.67 32.19
CA ARG A 7 -24.33 5.93 32.61
C ARG A 7 -24.17 4.53 32.04
N GLY A 8 -25.17 3.96 31.35
CA GLY A 8 -25.13 2.57 30.86
C GLY A 8 -24.16 2.32 29.69
N LEU A 9 -23.79 3.36 28.94
CA LEU A 9 -22.87 3.24 27.78
C LEU A 9 -21.40 3.50 28.15
N SER A 10 -21.12 4.04 29.34
CA SER A 10 -19.76 4.42 29.74
C SER A 10 -18.88 3.23 30.11
N THR A 11 -19.46 2.04 30.28
CA THR A 11 -18.75 0.76 30.53
C THR A 11 -18.61 -0.09 29.27
N LEU A 12 -19.26 0.29 28.16
CA LEU A 12 -19.17 -0.41 26.88
C LEU A 12 -17.90 0.00 26.10
N ILE A 13 -17.41 1.22 26.34
CA ILE A 13 -16.20 1.74 25.72
C ILE A 13 -15.03 1.41 26.65
N PRO A 14 -14.15 0.45 26.29
CA PRO A 14 -13.01 0.14 27.12
C PRO A 14 -12.10 1.37 27.26
N PRO A 15 -11.48 1.58 28.44
CA PRO A 15 -10.59 2.71 28.66
C PRO A 15 -9.44 2.70 27.65
N LYS A 16 -8.87 3.87 27.35
CA LYS A 16 -7.77 4.01 26.39
C LYS A 16 -6.52 3.31 26.92
N VAL A 17 -6.35 2.06 26.49
CA VAL A 17 -5.20 1.21 26.82
C VAL A 17 -4.04 1.51 25.87
N ALA A 18 -2.83 1.60 26.41
CA ALA A 18 -1.63 1.93 25.62
C ALA A 18 -1.32 0.86 24.56
N SER A 19 -1.61 -0.42 24.85
CA SER A 19 -1.73 -1.48 23.86
C SER A 19 -2.65 -2.60 24.37
N PRO A 20 -3.56 -3.14 23.53
CA PRO A 20 -4.41 -4.27 23.90
C PRO A 20 -3.62 -5.53 24.31
N THR A 21 -2.44 -5.70 23.72
CA THR A 21 -1.54 -6.85 23.96
C THR A 21 -0.82 -6.80 25.32
N ALA A 22 -0.72 -5.64 25.97
CA ALA A 22 -0.02 -5.51 27.26
C ALA A 22 -0.89 -5.83 28.49
N ILE A 23 -2.20 -6.02 28.32
CA ILE A 23 -3.16 -6.12 29.42
C ILE A 23 -3.13 -7.50 30.10
N GLY A 24 -2.61 -8.54 29.42
CA GLY A 24 -2.52 -9.91 29.96
C GLY A 24 -1.15 -10.59 29.77
N GLY A 25 -0.16 -9.90 29.20
CA GLY A 25 1.17 -10.46 28.98
C GLY A 25 1.98 -10.54 30.28
N ALA A 26 2.67 -11.65 30.52
CA ALA A 26 3.62 -11.77 31.62
C ALA A 26 4.64 -10.61 31.55
N LYS A 27 4.72 -9.81 32.61
CA LYS A 27 5.57 -8.60 32.67
C LYS A 27 7.04 -8.92 32.36
N ASP A 28 7.49 -10.11 32.74
CA ASP A 28 8.84 -10.61 32.49
C ASP A 28 9.07 -10.92 31.00
N ALA A 29 8.08 -11.49 30.30
CA ALA A 29 8.16 -11.74 28.86
C ALA A 29 8.24 -10.42 28.08
N ALA A 30 7.45 -9.42 28.47
CA ALA A 30 7.51 -8.08 27.87
C ALA A 30 8.85 -7.38 28.15
N ARG A 31 9.43 -7.57 29.34
CA ARG A 31 10.77 -7.07 29.68
C ARG A 31 11.85 -7.75 28.85
N MET A 32 11.76 -9.07 28.69
CA MET A 32 12.71 -9.85 27.89
C MET A 32 12.65 -9.47 26.41
N GLN A 33 11.45 -9.29 25.84
CA GLN A 33 11.27 -8.81 24.46
C GLN A 33 11.93 -7.45 24.23
N ARG A 34 11.87 -6.52 25.20
CA ARG A 34 12.54 -5.22 25.07
C ARG A 34 14.05 -5.36 25.00
N VAL A 35 14.64 -6.22 25.83
CA VAL A 35 16.09 -6.49 25.83
C VAL A 35 16.52 -7.12 24.51
N VAL A 36 15.81 -8.14 24.02
CA VAL A 36 16.10 -8.75 22.72
C VAL A 36 15.97 -7.71 21.60
N SER A 37 14.88 -6.93 21.59
CA SER A 37 14.66 -5.89 20.58
C SER A 37 15.71 -4.78 20.63
N PHE A 38 16.29 -4.50 21.80
CA PHE A 38 17.37 -3.52 21.94
C PHE A 38 18.63 -4.00 21.22
N TYR A 39 19.03 -5.26 21.43
CA TYR A 39 20.20 -5.84 20.77
C TYR A 39 19.97 -6.16 19.28
N GLU A 40 18.75 -6.50 18.89
CA GLU A 40 18.37 -6.64 17.48
C GLU A 40 18.45 -5.30 16.73
N LYS A 41 18.03 -4.22 17.38
CA LYS A 41 17.99 -2.86 16.81
C LYS A 41 19.23 -2.03 17.10
N LEU A 42 20.30 -2.62 17.60
CA LEU A 42 21.59 -1.93 17.63
C LEU A 42 21.85 -1.36 16.23
N PRO A 43 22.28 -0.09 16.08
CA PRO A 43 22.44 0.54 14.77
C PRO A 43 23.47 -0.20 13.93
N ARG A 44 23.03 -1.24 13.25
CA ARG A 44 23.70 -1.81 12.08
C ARG A 44 23.50 -0.73 11.02
N GLY A 45 24.57 -0.35 10.32
CA GLY A 45 24.50 0.70 9.31
C GLY A 45 23.30 0.53 8.36
N PRO A 46 22.85 1.60 7.70
CA PRO A 46 21.62 1.57 6.90
C PRO A 46 21.61 0.36 5.97
N ALA A 47 20.52 -0.41 5.99
CA ALA A 47 20.36 -1.56 5.12
C ALA A 47 20.62 -1.13 3.66
N PRO A 48 21.36 -1.91 2.86
CA PRO A 48 21.60 -1.58 1.47
C PRO A 48 20.29 -1.34 0.75
N ALA A 49 20.24 -0.28 -0.07
CA ALA A 49 19.05 0.00 -0.86
C ALA A 49 18.71 -1.23 -1.73
N PRO A 50 17.45 -1.68 -1.75
CA PRO A 50 17.05 -2.85 -2.52
C PRO A 50 17.36 -2.60 -4.00
N GLN A 51 18.29 -3.39 -4.55
CA GLN A 51 18.65 -3.30 -5.95
C GLN A 51 17.59 -4.03 -6.79
N PRO A 52 16.95 -3.37 -7.76
CA PRO A 52 15.94 -4.01 -8.59
C PRO A 52 16.57 -5.04 -9.52
N LYS A 53 16.19 -6.31 -9.38
CA LYS A 53 16.68 -7.42 -10.20
C LYS A 53 15.71 -7.73 -11.35
N GLY A 54 14.41 -7.60 -11.12
CA GLY A 54 13.37 -7.82 -12.11
C GLY A 54 13.10 -6.62 -13.03
N LEU A 55 12.51 -6.88 -14.21
CA LEU A 55 12.08 -5.81 -15.14
C LEU A 55 11.04 -4.88 -14.51
N LEU A 56 10.04 -5.47 -13.83
CA LEU A 56 9.02 -4.72 -13.10
C LEU A 56 9.62 -3.94 -11.93
N GLU A 57 10.57 -4.53 -11.19
CA GLU A 57 11.26 -3.85 -10.09
C GLU A 57 12.08 -2.65 -10.59
N ARG A 58 12.70 -2.76 -11.78
CA ARG A 58 13.43 -1.63 -12.40
C ARG A 58 12.48 -0.50 -12.79
N TYR A 59 11.32 -0.84 -13.36
CA TYR A 59 10.29 0.15 -13.67
C TYR A 59 9.77 0.82 -12.40
N GLN A 60 9.49 0.03 -11.35
CA GLN A 60 9.05 0.53 -10.06
C GLN A 60 10.11 1.44 -9.43
N ALA A 61 11.37 1.03 -9.39
CA ALA A 61 12.46 1.82 -8.86
C ALA A 61 12.64 3.16 -9.59
N ARG A 62 12.41 3.18 -10.91
CA ARG A 62 12.55 4.40 -11.74
C ARG A 62 11.42 5.40 -11.55
N TYR A 63 10.17 4.95 -11.38
CA TYR A 63 9.01 5.84 -11.40
C TYR A 63 8.29 5.99 -10.04
N PHE A 64 8.48 5.04 -9.12
CA PHE A 64 7.84 5.01 -7.79
C PHE A 64 8.85 5.00 -6.64
N GLY A 65 10.16 5.10 -6.95
CA GLY A 65 11.24 5.12 -5.97
C GLY A 65 11.39 6.48 -5.29
N LYS A 66 12.65 6.86 -5.03
CA LYS A 66 13.01 8.08 -4.29
C LYS A 66 12.45 9.37 -4.91
N ASN A 67 12.27 9.41 -6.22
CA ASN A 67 11.70 10.53 -6.96
C ASN A 67 10.45 10.05 -7.70
N PRO A 68 9.26 10.05 -7.05
CA PRO A 68 8.04 9.62 -7.70
C PRO A 68 7.70 10.54 -8.86
N SER A 69 7.30 9.96 -9.99
CA SER A 69 6.94 10.68 -11.20
C SER A 69 5.54 10.27 -11.67
N GLY A 70 4.80 11.21 -12.28
CA GLY A 70 3.50 10.94 -12.91
C GLY A 70 3.59 10.15 -14.22
N MET A 71 4.80 9.85 -14.70
CA MET A 71 5.02 9.11 -15.95
C MET A 71 4.24 7.80 -16.06
N PRO A 72 4.07 6.96 -15.03
CA PRO A 72 3.26 5.75 -15.13
C PRO A 72 1.84 6.00 -15.63
N LEU A 73 1.22 7.12 -15.25
CA LEU A 73 -0.10 7.50 -15.76
C LEU A 73 -0.05 7.77 -17.27
N ILE A 74 0.99 8.47 -17.74
CA ILE A 74 1.20 8.75 -19.16
C ILE A 74 1.42 7.45 -19.95
N HIS A 75 2.21 6.50 -19.43
CA HIS A 75 2.41 5.20 -20.07
C HIS A 75 1.08 4.43 -20.21
N VAL A 76 0.23 4.44 -19.18
CA VAL A 76 -1.08 3.80 -19.22
C VAL A 76 -1.98 4.46 -20.26
N ILE A 77 -2.08 5.79 -20.25
CA ILE A 77 -2.89 6.55 -21.23
C ILE A 77 -2.39 6.25 -22.65
N GLY A 78 -1.08 6.33 -22.89
CA GLY A 78 -0.49 6.02 -24.19
C GLY A 78 -0.75 4.59 -24.63
N GLY A 79 -0.64 3.62 -23.72
CA GLY A 79 -0.96 2.22 -23.99
C GLY A 79 -2.43 2.02 -24.39
N LEU A 80 -3.36 2.65 -23.67
CA LEU A 80 -4.79 2.60 -23.98
C LEU A 80 -5.11 3.22 -25.33
N LEU A 81 -4.50 4.36 -25.68
CA LEU A 81 -4.68 5.00 -26.98
C LEU A 81 -4.18 4.12 -28.12
N LEU A 82 -3.00 3.52 -27.97
CA LEU A 82 -2.44 2.62 -28.98
C LEU A 82 -3.30 1.37 -29.18
N ILE A 83 -3.75 0.74 -28.10
CA ILE A 83 -4.63 -0.43 -28.15
C ILE A 83 -5.97 -0.05 -28.77
N GLY A 84 -6.56 1.06 -28.35
CA GLY A 84 -7.84 1.55 -28.87
C GLY A 84 -7.76 1.88 -30.36
N TYR A 85 -6.68 2.51 -30.82
CA TYR A 85 -6.44 2.76 -32.24
C TYR A 85 -6.26 1.45 -33.02
N ALA A 86 -5.47 0.50 -32.51
CA ALA A 86 -5.26 -0.78 -33.15
C ALA A 86 -6.58 -1.57 -33.31
N GLN A 87 -7.43 -1.58 -32.28
CA GLN A 87 -8.77 -2.16 -32.33
C GLN A 87 -9.64 -1.46 -33.36
N ASN A 88 -9.71 -0.13 -33.31
CA ASN A 88 -10.50 0.66 -34.26
C ASN A 88 -10.03 0.41 -35.70
N TYR A 89 -8.71 0.33 -35.92
CA TYR A 89 -8.13 0.02 -37.22
C TYR A 89 -8.50 -1.37 -37.71
N TYR A 90 -8.38 -2.38 -36.85
CA TYR A 90 -8.67 -3.76 -37.22
C TYR A 90 -10.17 -3.98 -37.52
N PHE A 91 -11.05 -3.46 -36.67
CA PHE A 91 -12.50 -3.74 -36.77
C PHE A 91 -13.26 -2.77 -37.67
N HIS A 92 -12.84 -1.50 -37.75
CA HIS A 92 -13.56 -0.48 -38.52
C HIS A 92 -12.70 0.03 -39.67
N LEU A 93 -11.51 0.59 -39.40
CA LEU A 93 -10.86 1.41 -40.42
C LEU A 93 -10.33 0.62 -41.63
N ARG A 94 -9.94 -0.65 -41.44
CA ARG A 94 -9.43 -1.50 -42.52
C ARG A 94 -10.48 -1.82 -43.59
N HIS A 95 -11.76 -1.76 -43.26
CA HIS A 95 -12.85 -2.17 -44.15
C HIS A 95 -13.49 -1.02 -44.93
N HIS A 96 -13.19 0.25 -44.61
CA HIS A 96 -13.80 1.43 -45.25
C HIS A 96 -13.56 1.56 -46.77
N LYS A 97 -12.55 0.88 -47.33
CA LYS A 97 -12.29 0.94 -48.79
C LYS A 97 -13.00 -0.16 -49.60
N ASN A 98 -13.48 -1.23 -48.97
CA ASN A 98 -13.93 -2.43 -49.70
C ASN A 98 -15.40 -2.83 -49.46
N HIS A 99 -16.13 -2.19 -48.56
CA HIS A 99 -17.57 -2.45 -48.34
C HIS A 99 -18.32 -1.17 -47.94
N ALA A 100 -19.56 -1.02 -48.45
CA ALA A 100 -20.48 0.02 -47.99
C ALA A 100 -20.99 -0.32 -46.57
N HIS A 101 -21.17 0.72 -45.78
CA HIS A 101 -21.63 0.68 -44.39
C HIS A 101 -22.98 -0.02 -44.20
#